data_AF-K2MLC2-F1
#
_entry.id   AF-K2MLC2-F1
#
_cell.length_a   1.000
_cell.length_b   1.000
_cell.length_c   1.000
_cell.angle_alpha   90.00
_cell.angle_beta   90.00
_cell.angle_gamma   90.00
#
_symmetry.space_group_name_H-M   'P 1'
#
loop_
_entity.id
_entity.type
_entity.pdbx_description
1 polymer ?
#
loop_
_entity_poly.entity_id
_entity_poly.type
_entity_poly.pdbx_seq_one_letter_code
_entity_poly.pdbx_strand_id
1 'polypeptide(L)'
;MSYGEAYPTGDRMGALGANLHDVNWNEVQVVASQWNYYKPQQQRSDAEVAQWLRENRITIYGDRVPQPMLLFSDLVAPDSIHQSFIDLGYKEPTPIQSIAWPILLNSRDLVGVAKTGSGKTMAFMVPAALHIMAQPPVRPGDGPIALVLAPTRELAVQIEEETRKVLRRIPTIATTCLYGGAPKGPQIRTLRAGVHVAIATPGRLIDLLEMRATNLLRVTYLVLDEADRMLDMGFEIQIRKICSQIRSDRQTLMFSATWPQEIRNLAASFQRDFIRVHVGSEDLVANNDVRQHVIVVEEYDKQRRLEEILQKLGRQRVLIFVKTKRTADSLHGSLRRILGGAVMAIHGDKEQSQRDYVLDRFRRDDRSVLVATDVAARGLDIKNLDVVINFDMPTNIEDYVHRIGM
;
A
#
# COMPACT_ATOMS: atom_id res chain seq x y z
N MET A 1 34.27 9.39 39.17
CA MET A 1 34.71 9.63 37.78
C MET A 1 33.86 8.73 36.89
N SER A 2 32.90 9.31 36.19
CA SER A 2 31.95 8.61 35.32
C SER A 2 32.53 8.60 33.90
N TYR A 3 32.73 7.41 33.34
CA TYR A 3 32.95 7.24 31.91
C TYR A 3 31.59 7.03 31.26
N GLY A 4 31.09 8.06 30.57
CA GLY A 4 29.93 7.97 29.70
C GLY A 4 30.38 7.67 28.27
N GLU A 5 30.07 6.48 27.77
CA GLU A 5 30.14 6.18 26.35
C GLU A 5 28.98 6.88 25.63
N ALA A 6 29.32 7.83 24.76
CA ALA A 6 28.38 8.48 23.86
C ALA A 6 28.02 7.52 22.71
N TYR A 7 26.78 7.03 22.70
CA TYR A 7 26.21 6.36 21.55
C TYR A 7 25.97 7.37 20.42
N PRO A 8 26.45 7.14 19.18
CA PRO A 8 26.20 8.05 18.08
C PRO A 8 24.75 7.88 17.60
N THR A 9 23.91 8.84 17.94
CA THR A 9 22.61 9.09 17.33
C THR A 9 22.84 9.88 16.04
N GLY A 10 23.33 9.20 15.01
CA GLY A 10 23.56 9.75 13.68
C GLY A 10 22.50 9.30 12.68
N ASP A 11 21.98 10.26 11.93
CA ASP A 11 20.91 10.19 10.93
C ASP A 11 21.16 9.16 9.80
N ARG A 12 20.91 7.87 10.06
CA ARG A 12 21.13 6.77 9.09
C ARG A 12 20.19 6.83 7.88
N MET A 13 19.11 7.61 7.92
CA MET A 13 18.14 7.66 6.81
C MET A 13 18.61 8.51 5.63
N GLY A 14 19.37 9.59 5.87
CA GLY A 14 19.88 10.47 4.80
C GLY A 14 20.92 9.80 3.89
N ALA A 15 21.70 8.85 4.44
CA ALA A 15 22.79 8.17 3.73
C ALA A 15 22.35 6.94 2.89
N LEU A 16 21.11 6.46 3.04
CA LEU A 16 20.61 5.31 2.28
C LEU A 16 20.55 5.62 0.78
N GLY A 17 21.18 4.79 -0.05
CA GLY A 17 21.22 5.00 -1.50
C GLY A 17 22.36 5.90 -1.98
N ALA A 18 23.27 6.33 -1.10
CA ALA A 18 24.45 7.13 -1.49
C ALA A 18 25.42 6.34 -2.39
N ASN A 19 25.37 5.02 -2.34
CA ASN A 19 26.22 4.14 -3.15
C ASN A 19 25.49 3.60 -4.40
N LEU A 20 24.29 4.10 -4.70
CA LEU A 20 23.62 3.75 -5.95
C LEU A 20 24.37 4.39 -7.11
N HIS A 21 24.80 3.55 -8.05
CA HIS A 21 25.43 4.03 -9.27
C HIS A 21 24.37 4.49 -10.26
N ASP A 22 24.67 5.55 -11.01
CA ASP A 22 23.82 5.97 -12.11
C ASP A 22 23.77 4.89 -13.20
N VAL A 23 22.57 4.69 -13.76
CA VAL A 23 22.35 3.74 -14.85
C VAL A 23 22.58 4.45 -16.18
N ASN A 24 23.51 3.94 -16.99
CA ASN A 24 23.66 4.39 -18.37
C ASN A 24 22.59 3.74 -19.26
N TRP A 25 21.44 4.41 -19.41
CA TRP A 25 20.31 3.89 -20.20
C TRP A 25 20.61 3.70 -21.68
N ASN A 26 21.68 4.29 -22.22
CA ASN A 26 22.09 4.08 -23.62
C ASN A 26 22.70 2.67 -23.84
N GLU A 27 23.17 2.02 -22.78
CA GLU A 27 23.79 0.69 -22.83
C GLU A 27 22.82 -0.44 -22.44
N VAL A 28 21.61 -0.09 -21.97
CA VAL A 28 20.61 -1.06 -21.54
C VAL A 28 19.79 -1.52 -22.75
N GLN A 29 19.66 -2.84 -22.92
CA GLN A 29 18.83 -3.40 -23.99
C GLN A 29 17.37 -2.95 -23.83
N VAL A 30 16.86 -2.25 -24.85
CA VAL A 30 15.48 -1.76 -24.87
C VAL A 30 14.53 -2.94 -25.09
N VAL A 31 13.72 -3.23 -24.08
CA VAL A 31 12.52 -4.07 -24.22
C VAL A 31 11.31 -3.16 -24.45
N ALA A 32 10.32 -3.60 -25.22
CA ALA A 32 9.11 -2.83 -25.48
C ALA A 32 8.39 -2.45 -24.17
N SER A 33 8.05 -1.17 -24.04
CA SER A 33 7.43 -0.60 -22.84
C SER A 33 5.93 -0.34 -23.02
N GLN A 34 5.50 -0.07 -24.24
CA GLN A 34 4.09 0.14 -24.58
C GLN A 34 3.47 -1.11 -25.18
N TRP A 35 2.33 -1.48 -24.62
CA TRP A 35 1.56 -2.64 -25.04
C TRP A 35 0.09 -2.27 -25.07
N ASN A 36 -0.57 -2.57 -26.18
CA ASN A 36 -2.01 -2.40 -26.28
C ASN A 36 -2.68 -3.77 -26.17
N TYR A 37 -3.00 -4.15 -24.93
CA TYR A 37 -3.82 -5.33 -24.64
C TYR A 37 -5.30 -5.00 -24.57
N TYR A 38 -5.64 -3.71 -24.56
CA TYR A 38 -7.02 -3.30 -24.63
C TYR A 38 -7.60 -3.70 -25.98
N LYS A 39 -8.62 -4.56 -25.93
CA LYS A 39 -9.45 -4.88 -27.08
C LYS A 39 -10.81 -4.20 -26.89
N PRO A 40 -11.40 -3.64 -27.96
CA PRO A 40 -12.73 -3.07 -27.91
C PRO A 40 -13.73 -4.10 -27.38
N GLN A 41 -14.50 -3.70 -26.39
CA GLN A 41 -15.56 -4.51 -25.79
C GLN A 41 -16.87 -4.28 -26.52
N GLN A 42 -17.93 -4.96 -26.06
CA GLN A 42 -19.28 -4.54 -26.40
C GLN A 42 -19.45 -3.08 -25.98
N GLN A 43 -19.63 -2.22 -26.97
CA GLN A 43 -19.67 -0.78 -26.76
C GLN A 43 -20.94 -0.42 -26.00
N ARG A 44 -20.78 0.25 -24.86
CA ARG A 44 -21.89 0.75 -24.05
C ARG A 44 -22.28 2.14 -24.52
N SER A 45 -23.55 2.50 -24.34
CA SER A 45 -23.99 3.85 -24.68
C SER A 45 -23.38 4.87 -23.71
N ASP A 46 -23.13 6.10 -24.18
CA ASP A 46 -22.62 7.17 -23.31
C ASP A 46 -23.56 7.46 -22.14
N ALA A 47 -24.87 7.28 -22.33
CA ALA A 47 -25.87 7.43 -21.29
C ALA A 47 -25.74 6.37 -20.19
N GLU A 48 -25.52 5.11 -20.57
CA GLU A 48 -25.29 3.99 -19.64
C GLU A 48 -24.00 4.18 -18.85
N VAL A 49 -22.90 4.54 -19.52
CA VAL A 49 -21.61 4.83 -18.87
C VAL A 49 -21.77 6.00 -17.90
N ALA A 50 -22.39 7.10 -18.34
CA ALA A 50 -22.61 8.27 -17.49
C ALA A 50 -23.49 7.95 -16.28
N GLN A 51 -24.51 7.10 -16.43
CA GLN A 51 -25.33 6.64 -15.33
C GLN A 51 -24.51 5.82 -14.32
N TRP A 52 -23.76 4.83 -14.79
CA TRP A 52 -22.95 3.97 -13.93
C TRP A 52 -21.88 4.78 -13.16
N LEU A 53 -21.24 5.76 -13.81
CA LEU A 53 -20.29 6.67 -13.16
C LEU A 53 -20.96 7.48 -12.03
N ARG A 54 -22.17 8.00 -12.25
CA ARG A 54 -22.93 8.73 -11.22
C ARG A 54 -23.30 7.84 -10.04
N GLU A 55 -23.82 6.64 -10.30
CA GLU A 55 -24.24 5.68 -9.27
C GLU A 55 -23.06 5.27 -8.36
N ASN A 56 -21.87 5.11 -8.96
CA ASN A 56 -20.65 4.74 -8.23
C ASN A 56 -19.85 5.94 -7.72
N ARG A 57 -20.36 7.17 -7.90
CA ARG A 57 -19.69 8.44 -7.51
C ARG A 57 -18.26 8.52 -8.05
N ILE A 58 -18.11 8.32 -9.35
CA ILE A 58 -16.81 8.33 -10.00
C ILE A 58 -16.61 9.64 -10.75
N THR A 59 -15.50 10.30 -10.47
CA THR A 59 -15.03 11.46 -11.24
C THR A 59 -13.75 11.09 -11.98
N ILE A 60 -13.67 11.45 -13.25
CA ILE A 60 -12.52 11.14 -14.10
C ILE A 60 -11.95 12.45 -14.65
N TYR A 61 -10.63 12.56 -14.63
CA TYR A 61 -9.88 13.69 -15.14
C TYR A 61 -8.84 13.21 -16.14
N GLY A 62 -8.80 13.85 -17.30
CA GLY A 62 -7.93 13.49 -18.42
C GLY A 62 -8.73 13.18 -19.68
N ASP A 63 -8.03 13.10 -20.81
CA ASP A 63 -8.65 12.97 -22.12
C ASP A 63 -8.58 11.53 -22.66
N ARG A 64 -9.50 11.22 -23.58
CA ARG A 64 -9.57 9.95 -24.31
C ARG A 64 -9.59 8.74 -23.37
N VAL A 65 -10.40 8.80 -22.32
CA VAL A 65 -10.54 7.72 -21.35
C VAL A 65 -11.35 6.57 -21.97
N PRO A 66 -10.82 5.34 -22.01
CA PRO A 66 -11.57 4.17 -22.47
C PRO A 66 -12.83 3.92 -21.64
N GLN A 67 -13.85 3.28 -22.24
CA GLN A 67 -15.05 2.88 -21.50
C GLN A 67 -14.73 1.88 -20.37
N PRO A 68 -15.46 1.93 -19.24
CA PRO A 68 -15.26 1.01 -18.12
C PRO A 68 -15.61 -0.43 -18.47
N MET A 69 -14.88 -1.36 -17.83
CA MET A 69 -15.15 -2.80 -17.84
C MET A 69 -16.09 -3.16 -16.67
N LEU A 70 -17.39 -3.26 -16.93
CA LEU A 70 -18.41 -3.47 -15.89
C LEU A 70 -18.55 -4.94 -15.48
N LEU A 71 -18.11 -5.87 -16.32
CA LEU A 71 -18.18 -7.32 -16.08
C LEU A 71 -16.79 -7.94 -16.19
N PHE A 72 -16.53 -9.07 -15.52
CA PHE A 72 -15.25 -9.77 -15.74
C PHE A 72 -15.10 -10.27 -17.17
N SER A 73 -16.20 -10.57 -17.87
CA SER A 73 -16.20 -10.98 -19.28
C SER A 73 -15.75 -9.87 -20.24
N ASP A 74 -15.78 -8.62 -19.79
CA ASP A 74 -15.27 -7.50 -20.56
C ASP A 74 -13.74 -7.58 -20.70
N LEU A 75 -13.05 -8.07 -19.65
CA LEU A 75 -11.61 -8.24 -19.65
C LEU A 75 -11.20 -9.39 -20.57
N VAL A 76 -10.45 -9.08 -21.63
CA VAL A 76 -9.83 -10.12 -22.47
C VAL A 76 -8.55 -10.59 -21.80
N ALA A 77 -8.63 -11.72 -21.09
CA ALA A 77 -7.53 -12.33 -20.37
C ALA A 77 -7.48 -13.86 -20.58
N PRO A 78 -6.35 -14.52 -20.29
CA PRO A 78 -6.31 -15.98 -20.25
C PRO A 78 -7.32 -16.56 -19.25
N ASP A 79 -7.86 -17.75 -19.56
CA ASP A 79 -8.83 -18.44 -18.70
C ASP A 79 -8.34 -18.61 -17.26
N SER A 80 -7.02 -18.73 -17.05
CA SER A 80 -6.42 -18.80 -15.72
C SER A 80 -6.75 -17.57 -14.85
N ILE A 81 -6.81 -16.37 -15.41
CA ILE A 81 -7.22 -15.16 -14.68
C ILE A 81 -8.71 -15.22 -14.33
N HIS A 82 -9.57 -15.59 -15.29
CA HIS A 82 -11.01 -15.70 -15.04
C HIS A 82 -11.34 -16.78 -14.01
N GLN A 83 -10.66 -17.92 -14.06
CA GLN A 83 -10.80 -18.99 -13.05
C GLN A 83 -10.36 -18.53 -11.67
N SER A 84 -9.31 -17.70 -11.55
CA SER A 84 -8.95 -17.09 -10.27
C SER A 84 -10.09 -16.23 -9.69
N PHE A 85 -10.82 -15.47 -10.52
CA PHE A 85 -11.97 -14.70 -10.04
C PHE A 85 -13.10 -15.61 -9.51
N ILE A 86 -13.37 -16.71 -10.20
CA ILE A 86 -14.38 -17.71 -9.81
C ILE A 86 -13.98 -18.40 -8.50
N ASP A 87 -12.71 -18.85 -8.39
CA ASP A 87 -12.17 -19.51 -7.19
C ASP A 87 -12.26 -18.60 -5.94
N LEU A 88 -12.15 -17.28 -6.13
CA LEU A 88 -12.26 -16.27 -5.07
C LEU A 88 -13.71 -15.86 -4.79
N GLY A 89 -14.67 -16.35 -5.58
CA GLY A 89 -16.10 -16.04 -5.42
C GLY A 89 -16.46 -14.61 -5.83
N TYR A 90 -15.63 -13.94 -6.63
CA TYR A 90 -15.93 -12.59 -7.12
C TYR A 90 -16.96 -12.64 -8.24
N LYS A 91 -17.95 -11.74 -8.18
CA LYS A 91 -19.06 -11.68 -9.14
C LYS A 91 -18.85 -10.66 -10.24
N GLU A 92 -18.31 -9.51 -9.89
CA GLU A 92 -18.09 -8.38 -10.79
C GLU A 92 -16.86 -7.56 -10.35
N PRO A 93 -16.22 -6.82 -11.27
CA PRO A 93 -15.14 -5.92 -10.92
C PRO A 93 -15.63 -4.79 -10.00
N THR A 94 -14.80 -4.37 -9.06
CA THR A 94 -15.12 -3.18 -8.25
C THR A 94 -15.07 -1.91 -9.11
N PRO A 95 -15.66 -0.78 -8.65
CA PRO A 95 -15.67 0.45 -9.44
C PRO A 95 -14.27 0.95 -9.84
N ILE A 96 -13.28 0.84 -8.94
CA ILE A 96 -11.89 1.21 -9.25
C ILE A 96 -11.25 0.24 -10.26
N GLN A 97 -11.54 -1.06 -10.20
CA GLN A 97 -11.05 -2.05 -11.16
C GLN A 97 -11.63 -1.80 -12.55
N SER A 98 -12.94 -1.56 -12.62
CA SER A 98 -13.70 -1.33 -13.85
C SER A 98 -13.11 -0.19 -14.69
N ILE A 99 -12.65 0.87 -14.02
CA ILE A 99 -12.04 2.04 -14.68
C ILE A 99 -10.54 1.87 -14.89
N ALA A 100 -9.83 1.31 -13.90
CA ALA A 100 -8.37 1.18 -13.98
C ALA A 100 -7.93 0.22 -15.09
N TRP A 101 -8.54 -0.97 -15.20
CA TRP A 101 -8.11 -1.97 -16.18
C TRP A 101 -8.04 -1.46 -17.62
N PRO A 102 -9.07 -0.83 -18.20
CA PRO A 102 -9.01 -0.41 -19.59
C PRO A 102 -8.03 0.75 -19.80
N ILE A 103 -7.82 1.62 -18.81
CA ILE A 103 -6.77 2.66 -18.83
C ILE A 103 -5.38 2.02 -18.87
N LEU A 104 -5.14 1.08 -17.96
CA LEU A 104 -3.83 0.47 -17.76
C LEU A 104 -3.43 -0.46 -18.91
N LEU A 105 -4.39 -1.19 -19.47
CA LEU A 105 -4.19 -2.04 -20.65
C LEU A 105 -3.95 -1.26 -21.95
N ASN A 106 -4.22 0.05 -21.93
CA ASN A 106 -3.82 1.01 -22.98
C ASN A 106 -2.46 1.68 -22.69
N SER A 107 -1.68 1.18 -21.72
CA SER A 107 -0.37 1.73 -21.33
C SER A 107 -0.39 3.21 -20.90
N ARG A 108 -1.53 3.72 -20.41
CA ARG A 108 -1.62 5.08 -19.85
C ARG A 108 -1.27 5.06 -18.37
N ASP A 109 -0.57 6.10 -17.91
CA ASP A 109 -0.35 6.32 -16.48
C ASP A 109 -1.67 6.62 -15.77
N LEU A 110 -1.78 6.19 -14.51
CA LEU A 110 -3.01 6.28 -13.73
C LEU A 110 -2.74 6.82 -12.34
N VAL A 111 -3.61 7.71 -11.89
CA VAL A 111 -3.83 8.02 -10.47
C VAL A 111 -5.19 7.46 -10.09
N GLY A 112 -5.23 6.48 -9.20
CA GLY A 112 -6.46 5.91 -8.65
C GLY A 112 -6.66 6.33 -7.19
N VAL A 113 -7.61 7.23 -6.96
CA VAL A 113 -8.01 7.66 -5.61
C VAL A 113 -9.27 6.90 -5.21
N ALA A 114 -9.15 6.02 -4.21
CA ALA A 114 -10.26 5.23 -3.70
C ALA A 114 -9.99 4.79 -2.26
N LYS A 115 -11.05 4.60 -1.47
CA LYS A 115 -10.95 4.13 -0.08
C LYS A 115 -10.23 2.78 0.07
N THR A 116 -9.76 2.48 1.27
CA THR A 116 -9.23 1.15 1.63
C THR A 116 -10.29 0.07 1.42
N GLY A 117 -9.88 -1.15 1.07
CA GLY A 117 -10.82 -2.24 0.81
C GLY A 117 -11.62 -2.13 -0.50
N SER A 118 -11.40 -1.10 -1.32
CA SER A 118 -12.08 -0.93 -2.63
C SER A 118 -11.55 -1.86 -3.75
N GLY A 119 -10.58 -2.73 -3.44
CA GLY A 119 -10.01 -3.67 -4.40
C GLY A 119 -8.89 -3.10 -5.28
N LYS A 120 -8.19 -2.05 -4.82
CA LYS A 120 -7.06 -1.40 -5.54
C LYS A 120 -5.96 -2.39 -5.94
N THR A 121 -5.64 -3.36 -5.10
CA THR A 121 -4.60 -4.36 -5.39
C THR A 121 -4.87 -5.13 -6.68
N MET A 122 -6.10 -5.61 -6.89
CA MET A 122 -6.45 -6.26 -8.15
C MET A 122 -6.55 -5.27 -9.32
N ALA A 123 -6.88 -4.01 -9.04
CA ALA A 123 -6.94 -2.96 -10.06
C ALA A 123 -5.58 -2.78 -10.75
N PHE A 124 -4.47 -2.90 -10.03
CA PHE A 124 -3.13 -2.84 -10.61
C PHE A 124 -2.48 -4.20 -10.89
N MET A 125 -2.81 -5.27 -10.17
CA MET A 125 -2.16 -6.58 -10.37
C MET A 125 -2.70 -7.38 -11.54
N VAL A 126 -3.99 -7.26 -11.88
CA VAL A 126 -4.54 -7.94 -13.06
C VAL A 126 -3.91 -7.41 -14.36
N PRO A 127 -3.83 -6.07 -14.58
CA PRO A 127 -3.10 -5.54 -15.72
C PRO A 127 -1.60 -5.85 -15.66
N ALA A 128 -0.98 -5.84 -14.47
CA ALA A 128 0.42 -6.21 -14.32
C ALA A 128 0.69 -7.66 -14.79
N ALA A 129 -0.20 -8.61 -14.49
CA ALA A 129 -0.07 -10.00 -14.93
C ALA A 129 -0.08 -10.11 -16.46
N LEU A 130 -1.03 -9.42 -17.11
CA LEU A 130 -1.13 -9.37 -18.57
C LEU A 130 0.09 -8.68 -19.20
N HIS A 131 0.55 -7.59 -18.60
CA HIS A 131 1.77 -6.88 -19.00
C HIS A 131 3.02 -7.78 -18.88
N ILE A 132 3.13 -8.58 -17.81
CA ILE A 132 4.24 -9.52 -17.63
C ILE A 132 4.19 -10.64 -18.68
N MET A 133 3.02 -11.19 -18.97
CA MET A 133 2.84 -12.24 -19.98
C MET A 133 3.19 -11.78 -21.39
N ALA A 134 3.17 -10.47 -21.64
CA ALA A 134 3.58 -9.84 -22.89
C ALA A 134 5.09 -9.81 -23.11
N GLN A 135 5.85 -9.88 -22.03
CA GLN A 135 7.27 -9.55 -22.02
C GLN A 135 8.12 -10.81 -22.25
N PRO A 136 9.38 -10.64 -22.72
CA PRO A 136 10.32 -11.75 -22.77
C PRO A 136 10.46 -12.44 -21.41
N PRO A 137 10.65 -13.77 -21.35
CA PRO A 137 10.79 -14.50 -20.10
C PRO A 137 11.88 -13.92 -19.18
N VAL A 138 11.64 -13.98 -17.87
CA VAL A 138 12.64 -13.57 -16.86
C VAL A 138 13.71 -14.65 -16.74
N ARG A 139 14.98 -14.23 -16.71
CA ARG A 139 16.14 -15.12 -16.55
C ARG A 139 16.81 -14.90 -15.19
N PRO A 140 17.58 -15.87 -14.68
CA PRO A 140 18.42 -15.65 -13.51
C PRO A 140 19.32 -14.42 -13.70
N GLY A 141 19.34 -13.52 -12.72
CA GLY A 141 20.05 -12.24 -12.77
C GLY A 141 19.25 -11.05 -13.34
N ASP A 142 18.12 -11.29 -13.99
CA ASP A 142 17.22 -10.22 -14.41
C ASP A 142 16.55 -9.55 -13.20
N GLY A 143 16.31 -8.24 -13.33
CA GLY A 143 15.42 -7.50 -12.43
C GLY A 143 13.93 -7.80 -12.68
N PRO A 144 13.04 -7.38 -11.77
CA PRO A 144 11.59 -7.53 -11.95
C PRO A 144 11.07 -6.72 -13.14
N ILE A 145 9.91 -7.14 -13.65
CA ILE A 145 9.16 -6.41 -14.69
C ILE A 145 8.18 -5.42 -14.05
N ALA A 146 7.51 -5.85 -12.99
CA ALA A 146 6.61 -5.03 -12.19
C ALA A 146 7.20 -4.77 -10.79
N LEU A 147 7.21 -3.50 -10.38
CA LEU A 147 7.61 -3.07 -9.05
C LEU A 147 6.45 -2.39 -8.35
N VAL A 148 6.11 -2.85 -7.15
CA VAL A 148 5.12 -2.22 -6.28
C VAL A 148 5.84 -1.68 -5.05
N LEU A 149 5.76 -0.38 -4.81
CA LEU A 149 6.24 0.25 -3.58
C LEU A 149 5.08 0.44 -2.60
N ALA A 150 5.30 0.04 -1.36
CA ALA A 150 4.36 0.20 -0.25
C ALA A 150 5.06 0.83 0.96
N PRO A 151 4.37 1.70 1.74
CA PRO A 151 4.95 2.41 2.88
C PRO A 151 5.35 1.50 4.04
N THR A 152 4.61 0.42 4.31
CA THR A 152 4.86 -0.43 5.48
C THR A 152 5.12 -1.87 5.08
N ARG A 153 5.80 -2.59 5.98
CA ARG A 153 6.12 -4.01 5.77
C ARG A 153 4.84 -4.84 5.74
N GLU A 154 3.92 -4.52 6.64
CA GLU A 154 2.64 -5.16 6.79
C GLU A 154 1.79 -5.02 5.52
N LEU A 155 1.74 -3.81 4.95
CA LEU A 155 1.05 -3.56 3.69
C LEU A 155 1.73 -4.29 2.52
N ALA A 156 3.06 -4.29 2.46
CA ALA A 156 3.79 -5.03 1.41
C ALA A 156 3.49 -6.54 1.45
N VAL A 157 3.38 -7.12 2.64
CA VAL A 157 2.98 -8.53 2.82
C VAL A 157 1.52 -8.74 2.39
N GLN A 158 0.62 -7.85 2.77
CA GLN A 158 -0.79 -7.93 2.37
C GLN A 158 -0.97 -7.84 0.84
N ILE A 159 -0.28 -6.91 0.19
CA ILE A 159 -0.29 -6.80 -1.29
C ILE A 159 0.22 -8.10 -1.91
N GLU A 160 1.25 -8.73 -1.34
CA GLU A 160 1.78 -9.99 -1.85
C GLU A 160 0.79 -11.16 -1.66
N GLU A 161 0.12 -11.23 -0.51
CA GLU A 161 -0.92 -12.25 -0.27
C GLU A 161 -2.08 -12.10 -1.27
N GLU A 162 -2.55 -10.88 -1.50
CA GLU A 162 -3.59 -10.60 -2.50
C GLU A 162 -3.11 -10.87 -3.93
N THR A 163 -1.86 -10.51 -4.24
CA THR A 163 -1.23 -10.82 -5.53
C THR A 163 -1.22 -12.33 -5.79
N ARG A 164 -0.82 -13.13 -4.81
CA ARG A 164 -0.81 -14.60 -4.93
C ARG A 164 -2.20 -15.20 -5.12
N LYS A 165 -3.25 -14.60 -4.56
CA LYS A 165 -4.63 -15.04 -4.80
C LYS A 165 -5.01 -14.86 -6.26
N VAL A 166 -4.75 -13.69 -6.84
CA VAL A 166 -5.02 -13.41 -8.26
C VAL A 166 -4.19 -14.30 -9.18
N LEU A 167 -2.91 -14.49 -8.86
CA LEU A 167 -1.96 -15.27 -9.67
C LEU A 167 -1.99 -16.78 -9.37
N ARG A 168 -2.90 -17.28 -8.54
CA ARG A 168 -2.91 -18.68 -8.09
C ARG A 168 -2.93 -19.70 -9.23
N ARG A 169 -3.60 -19.36 -10.34
CA ARG A 169 -3.68 -20.19 -11.55
C ARG A 169 -2.58 -19.88 -12.58
N ILE A 170 -1.59 -19.06 -12.23
CA ILE A 170 -0.50 -18.61 -13.10
C ILE A 170 0.85 -18.80 -12.37
N PRO A 171 1.25 -20.06 -12.07
CA PRO A 171 2.44 -20.34 -11.28
C PRO A 171 3.75 -19.92 -11.96
N THR A 172 3.71 -19.58 -13.25
CA THR A 172 4.86 -19.08 -14.00
C THR A 172 5.27 -17.66 -13.59
N ILE A 173 4.35 -16.85 -13.03
CA ILE A 173 4.65 -15.50 -12.56
C ILE A 173 5.15 -15.57 -11.11
N ALA A 174 6.47 -15.59 -10.95
CA ALA A 174 7.12 -15.51 -9.65
C ALA A 174 7.06 -14.11 -9.03
N THR A 175 6.74 -14.05 -7.74
CA THR A 175 6.60 -12.84 -6.93
C THR A 175 7.53 -12.87 -5.71
N THR A 176 7.89 -11.72 -5.16
CA THR A 176 8.64 -11.63 -3.90
C THR A 176 8.29 -10.36 -3.12
N CYS A 177 8.41 -10.42 -1.80
CA CYS A 177 8.17 -9.30 -0.90
C CYS A 177 9.47 -8.88 -0.19
N LEU A 178 9.86 -7.61 -0.33
CA LEU A 178 11.15 -7.05 0.09
C LEU A 178 10.94 -5.98 1.17
N TYR A 179 11.19 -6.36 2.42
CA TYR A 179 11.02 -5.44 3.54
C TYR A 179 12.05 -5.60 4.64
N GLY A 180 12.31 -4.50 5.36
CA GLY A 180 13.26 -4.42 6.48
C GLY A 180 12.94 -5.39 7.63
N GLY A 181 13.88 -5.61 8.55
CA GLY A 181 13.65 -6.42 9.76
C GLY A 181 13.53 -7.93 9.56
N ALA A 182 13.31 -8.41 8.34
CA ALA A 182 13.49 -9.82 7.98
C ALA A 182 14.92 -10.09 7.45
N PRO A 183 15.44 -11.34 7.57
CA PRO A 183 16.75 -11.71 7.04
C PRO A 183 16.89 -11.41 5.54
N LYS A 184 18.03 -10.83 5.13
CA LYS A 184 18.28 -10.49 3.71
C LYS A 184 18.53 -11.72 2.84
N GLY A 185 19.16 -12.77 3.38
CA GLY A 185 19.58 -13.96 2.63
C GLY A 185 18.49 -14.60 1.76
N PRO A 186 17.30 -14.92 2.31
CA PRO A 186 16.18 -15.45 1.53
C PRO A 186 15.69 -14.50 0.42
N GLN A 187 15.60 -13.20 0.70
CA GLN A 187 15.20 -12.18 -0.27
C GLN A 187 16.21 -12.09 -1.43
N ILE A 188 17.51 -12.07 -1.11
CA ILE A 188 18.61 -12.05 -2.10
C ILE A 188 18.57 -13.30 -2.98
N ARG A 189 18.42 -14.49 -2.40
CA ARG A 189 18.35 -15.74 -3.17
C ARG A 189 17.18 -15.74 -4.15
N THR A 190 16.01 -15.28 -3.69
CA THR A 190 14.80 -15.21 -4.52
C THR A 190 14.99 -14.21 -5.68
N LEU A 191 15.55 -13.03 -5.40
CA LEU A 191 15.84 -12.03 -6.44
C LEU A 191 16.82 -12.56 -7.49
N ARG A 192 17.89 -13.24 -7.08
CA ARG A 192 18.90 -13.80 -7.99
C ARG A 192 18.35 -14.90 -8.90
N ALA A 193 17.34 -15.65 -8.42
CA ALA A 193 16.68 -16.66 -9.23
C ALA A 193 15.85 -16.04 -10.38
N GLY A 194 15.51 -14.74 -10.29
CA GLY A 194 14.63 -14.04 -11.20
C GLY A 194 13.20 -14.04 -10.69
N VAL A 195 12.60 -12.85 -10.62
CA VAL A 195 11.20 -12.65 -10.24
C VAL A 195 10.53 -11.73 -11.24
N HIS A 196 9.23 -11.89 -11.44
CA HIS A 196 8.46 -11.04 -12.35
C HIS A 196 7.91 -9.81 -11.61
N VAL A 197 7.47 -10.02 -10.36
CA VAL A 197 6.93 -8.97 -9.49
C VAL A 197 7.78 -8.85 -8.23
N ALA A 198 8.19 -7.62 -7.90
CA ALA A 198 8.74 -7.29 -6.60
C ALA A 198 7.81 -6.32 -5.89
N ILE A 199 7.40 -6.66 -4.68
CA ILE A 199 6.64 -5.77 -3.78
C ILE A 199 7.57 -5.36 -2.66
N ALA A 200 7.75 -4.07 -2.42
CA ALA A 200 8.85 -3.62 -1.58
C ALA A 200 8.53 -2.39 -0.73
N THR A 201 9.11 -2.36 0.47
CA THR A 201 9.31 -1.09 1.20
C THR A 201 10.56 -0.38 0.66
N PRO A 202 10.54 0.95 0.46
CA PRO A 202 11.62 1.68 -0.21
C PRO A 202 13.02 1.42 0.39
N GLY A 203 13.16 1.49 1.72
CA GLY A 203 14.44 1.32 2.39
C GLY A 203 15.12 -0.03 2.14
N ARG A 204 14.37 -1.14 2.15
CA ARG A 204 14.94 -2.47 1.87
C ARG A 204 15.29 -2.63 0.39
N LEU A 205 14.50 -2.06 -0.50
CA LEU A 205 14.80 -2.13 -1.93
C LEU A 205 16.12 -1.42 -2.25
N ILE A 206 16.31 -0.21 -1.72
CA ILE A 206 17.55 0.57 -1.90
C ILE A 206 18.76 -0.22 -1.43
N ASP A 207 18.69 -0.77 -0.22
CA ASP A 207 19.75 -1.61 0.37
C ASP A 207 20.10 -2.82 -0.52
N LEU A 208 19.08 -3.49 -1.09
CA LEU A 208 19.30 -4.61 -2.01
C LEU A 208 19.87 -4.18 -3.38
N LEU A 209 19.53 -2.98 -3.85
CA LEU A 209 20.10 -2.39 -5.07
C LEU A 209 21.57 -2.01 -4.86
N GLU A 210 21.91 -1.38 -3.74
CA GLU A 210 23.30 -1.04 -3.37
C GLU A 210 24.18 -2.30 -3.25
N MET A 211 23.61 -3.39 -2.72
CA MET A 211 24.27 -4.70 -2.64
C MET A 211 24.36 -5.44 -3.98
N ARG A 212 23.82 -4.88 -5.06
CA ARG A 212 23.69 -5.53 -6.38
C ARG A 212 23.02 -6.90 -6.29
N ALA A 213 22.09 -7.06 -5.34
CA ALA A 213 21.29 -8.28 -5.20
C ALA A 213 20.19 -8.37 -6.27
N THR A 214 19.78 -7.23 -6.83
CA THR A 214 18.87 -7.08 -7.95
C THR A 214 19.20 -5.79 -8.72
N ASN A 215 18.44 -5.51 -9.78
CA ASN A 215 18.47 -4.28 -10.57
C ASN A 215 17.05 -3.95 -11.03
N LEU A 216 16.80 -2.73 -11.52
CA LEU A 216 15.47 -2.32 -12.01
C LEU A 216 15.42 -2.11 -13.53
N LEU A 217 16.39 -2.67 -14.26
CA LEU A 217 16.57 -2.42 -15.70
C LEU A 217 15.37 -2.90 -16.54
N ARG A 218 14.66 -3.92 -16.05
CA ARG A 218 13.48 -4.49 -16.71
C ARG A 218 12.14 -3.95 -16.19
N VAL A 219 12.16 -3.06 -15.20
CA VAL A 219 10.93 -2.50 -14.64
C VAL A 219 10.29 -1.58 -15.69
N THR A 220 9.11 -2.00 -16.16
CA THR A 220 8.28 -1.27 -17.14
C THR A 220 6.91 -0.95 -16.58
N TYR A 221 6.57 -1.49 -15.41
CA TYR A 221 5.32 -1.25 -14.70
C TYR A 221 5.62 -0.92 -13.23
N LEU A 222 5.44 0.34 -12.84
CA LEU A 222 5.72 0.85 -11.51
C LEU A 222 4.42 1.24 -10.80
N VAL A 223 4.19 0.68 -9.62
CA VAL A 223 3.05 1.02 -8.75
C VAL A 223 3.56 1.67 -7.48
N LEU A 224 2.98 2.80 -7.12
CA LEU A 224 3.13 3.46 -5.83
C LEU A 224 1.80 3.32 -5.09
N ASP A 225 1.70 2.37 -4.17
CA ASP A 225 0.47 2.14 -3.39
C ASP A 225 0.54 2.87 -2.04
N GLU A 226 -0.57 3.48 -1.65
CA GLU A 226 -0.67 4.42 -0.52
C GLU A 226 0.38 5.52 -0.62
N ALA A 227 0.39 6.19 -1.78
CA ALA A 227 1.38 7.20 -2.14
C ALA A 227 1.39 8.39 -1.17
N ASP A 228 0.21 8.82 -0.70
CA ASP A 228 0.03 9.84 0.35
C ASP A 228 0.84 9.49 1.60
N ARG A 229 0.66 8.27 2.09
CA ARG A 229 1.37 7.77 3.26
C ARG A 229 2.87 7.67 3.05
N MET A 230 3.32 7.31 1.84
CA MET A 230 4.76 7.29 1.57
C MET A 230 5.39 8.68 1.70
N LEU A 231 4.68 9.73 1.28
CA LEU A 231 5.14 11.11 1.46
C LEU A 231 5.12 11.54 2.93
N ASP A 232 4.04 11.25 3.66
CA ASP A 232 3.94 11.55 5.09
C ASP A 232 5.07 10.91 5.92
N MET A 233 5.56 9.75 5.49
CA MET A 233 6.66 9.02 6.12
C MET A 233 8.04 9.53 5.69
N GLY A 234 8.11 10.57 4.85
CA GLY A 234 9.36 11.13 4.35
C GLY A 234 10.06 10.26 3.31
N PHE A 235 9.36 9.33 2.65
CA PHE A 235 9.96 8.45 1.65
C PHE A 235 10.15 9.10 0.28
N GLU A 236 9.78 10.36 0.09
CA GLU A 236 9.93 11.03 -1.20
C GLU A 236 11.35 10.90 -1.79
N ILE A 237 12.38 11.17 -0.97
CA ILE A 237 13.79 11.07 -1.39
C ILE A 237 14.12 9.63 -1.82
N GLN A 238 13.61 8.63 -1.09
CA GLN A 238 13.85 7.23 -1.39
C GLN A 238 13.11 6.79 -2.66
N ILE A 239 11.88 7.25 -2.86
CA ILE A 239 11.12 7.02 -4.10
C ILE A 239 11.84 7.64 -5.28
N ARG A 240 12.33 8.88 -5.17
CA ARG A 240 13.12 9.55 -6.22
C ARG A 240 14.38 8.76 -6.57
N LYS A 241 15.12 8.26 -5.56
CA LYS A 241 16.30 7.40 -5.75
C LYS A 241 15.96 6.07 -6.43
N ILE A 242 14.84 5.44 -6.08
CA ILE A 242 14.39 4.22 -6.74
C ILE A 242 14.00 4.51 -8.20
N CYS A 243 13.24 5.58 -8.44
CA CYS A 243 12.78 5.95 -9.77
C CYS A 243 13.91 6.37 -10.71
N SER A 244 15.02 6.93 -10.20
CA SER A 244 16.20 7.24 -11.03
C SER A 244 16.92 5.98 -11.55
N GLN A 245 16.70 4.84 -10.90
CA GLN A 245 17.20 3.53 -11.30
C GLN A 245 16.25 2.80 -12.27
N ILE A 246 15.13 3.43 -12.65
CA ILE A 246 14.14 2.86 -13.59
C ILE A 246 14.09 3.70 -14.86
N ARG A 247 13.89 3.03 -16.00
CA ARG A 247 13.72 3.67 -17.30
C ARG A 247 12.58 4.68 -17.29
N SER A 248 12.72 5.70 -18.14
CA SER A 248 11.80 6.85 -18.14
C SER A 248 10.48 6.59 -18.89
N ASP A 249 10.45 5.58 -19.75
CA ASP A 249 9.30 5.15 -20.55
C ASP A 249 8.49 4.02 -19.89
N ARG A 250 8.70 3.78 -18.60
CA ARG A 250 7.84 2.90 -17.79
C ARG A 250 6.41 3.46 -17.70
N GLN A 251 5.43 2.58 -17.54
CA GLN A 251 4.10 2.95 -17.06
C GLN A 251 4.14 3.14 -15.54
N THR A 252 3.62 4.26 -15.05
CA THR A 252 3.59 4.61 -13.63
C THR A 252 2.16 4.77 -13.14
N LEU A 253 1.85 4.07 -12.05
CA LEU A 253 0.57 4.06 -11.39
C LEU A 253 0.71 4.54 -9.95
N MET A 254 -0.18 5.42 -9.52
CA MET A 254 -0.27 5.85 -8.13
C MET A 254 -1.66 5.51 -7.59
N PHE A 255 -1.69 4.83 -6.45
CA PHE A 255 -2.92 4.53 -5.73
C PHE A 255 -2.86 5.18 -4.35
N SER A 256 -3.96 5.82 -3.97
CA SER A 256 -4.03 6.61 -2.75
C SER A 256 -5.47 6.62 -2.24
N ALA A 257 -5.66 6.86 -0.95
CA ALA A 257 -7.00 7.17 -0.43
C ALA A 257 -7.31 8.67 -0.53
N THR A 258 -6.27 9.50 -0.52
CA THR A 258 -6.38 10.95 -0.53
C THR A 258 -5.64 11.58 -1.71
N TRP A 259 -5.94 12.84 -2.03
CA TRP A 259 -5.30 13.56 -3.15
C TRP A 259 -4.83 14.98 -2.78
N PRO A 260 -3.95 15.12 -1.77
CA PRO A 260 -3.42 16.41 -1.33
C PRO A 260 -2.39 16.99 -2.34
N GLN A 261 -1.95 18.23 -2.11
CA GLN A 261 -1.08 18.95 -3.04
C GLN A 261 0.29 18.27 -3.23
N GLU A 262 0.82 17.69 -2.17
CA GLU A 262 2.08 16.97 -2.13
C GLU A 262 2.04 15.78 -3.10
N ILE A 263 0.90 15.07 -3.12
CA ILE A 263 0.69 13.95 -4.02
C ILE A 263 0.47 14.40 -5.46
N ARG A 264 -0.22 15.53 -5.68
CA ARG A 264 -0.30 16.17 -7.01
C ARG A 264 1.10 16.47 -7.57
N ASN A 265 1.98 17.02 -6.74
CA ASN A 265 3.36 17.33 -7.12
C ASN A 265 4.16 16.07 -7.41
N LEU A 266 3.97 15.01 -6.61
CA LEU A 266 4.61 13.72 -6.82
C LEU A 266 4.24 13.11 -8.17
N ALA A 267 2.94 13.03 -8.46
CA ALA A 267 2.37 12.54 -9.71
C ALA A 267 2.93 13.30 -10.92
N ALA A 268 2.89 14.63 -10.87
CA ALA A 268 3.43 15.48 -11.93
C ALA A 268 4.94 15.24 -12.19
N SER A 269 5.70 14.82 -11.17
CA SER A 269 7.14 14.56 -11.30
C SER A 269 7.50 13.17 -11.82
N PHE A 270 6.58 12.19 -11.75
CA PHE A 270 6.87 10.79 -12.08
C PHE A 270 6.00 10.18 -13.19
N GLN A 271 4.90 10.84 -13.56
CA GLN A 271 3.94 10.34 -14.54
C GLN A 271 3.90 11.24 -15.78
N ARG A 272 3.43 10.67 -16.91
CA ARG A 272 3.27 11.36 -18.20
C ARG A 272 1.86 11.16 -18.72
N ASP A 273 1.17 12.26 -19.08
CA ASP A 273 -0.20 12.23 -19.64
C ASP A 273 -1.14 11.25 -18.90
N PHE A 274 -1.13 11.31 -17.57
CA PHE A 274 -1.85 10.37 -16.72
C PHE A 274 -3.33 10.71 -16.64
N ILE A 275 -4.16 9.68 -16.46
CA ILE A 275 -5.58 9.83 -16.14
C ILE A 275 -5.72 9.79 -14.61
N ARG A 276 -6.51 10.69 -14.03
CA ARG A 276 -6.87 10.64 -12.61
C ARG A 276 -8.31 10.18 -12.46
N VAL A 277 -8.51 9.19 -11.62
CA VAL A 277 -9.81 8.60 -11.30
C VAL A 277 -10.05 8.75 -9.81
N HIS A 278 -11.19 9.32 -9.46
CA HIS A 278 -11.65 9.44 -8.08
C HIS A 278 -12.89 8.57 -7.91
N VAL A 279 -12.86 7.60 -7.00
CA VAL A 279 -14.00 6.73 -6.67
C VAL A 279 -14.49 7.08 -5.28
N GLY A 280 -15.70 7.63 -5.19
CA GLY A 280 -16.27 8.19 -3.97
C GLY A 280 -16.28 9.72 -3.98
N SER A 281 -16.62 10.31 -2.84
CA SER A 281 -16.68 11.77 -2.68
C SER A 281 -15.27 12.36 -2.70
N GLU A 282 -15.04 13.43 -3.47
CA GLU A 282 -13.75 14.16 -3.47
C GLU A 282 -13.47 14.84 -2.13
N ASP A 283 -14.54 15.18 -1.41
CA ASP A 283 -14.43 15.57 -0.03
C ASP A 283 -13.94 14.39 0.81
N LEU A 284 -13.01 14.66 1.73
CA LEU A 284 -12.51 13.68 2.67
C LEU A 284 -13.64 13.30 3.66
N VAL A 285 -14.54 12.41 3.24
CA VAL A 285 -15.70 12.01 4.02
C VAL A 285 -15.36 10.75 4.81
N ALA A 286 -15.39 10.87 6.14
CA ALA A 286 -15.33 9.72 7.04
C ALA A 286 -16.41 8.69 6.69
N ASN A 287 -16.14 7.39 6.92
CA ASN A 287 -17.16 6.38 6.68
C ASN A 287 -18.42 6.67 7.51
N ASN A 288 -19.57 6.83 6.85
CA ASN A 288 -20.85 7.15 7.49
C ASN A 288 -21.33 6.04 8.45
N ASP A 289 -20.82 4.81 8.29
CA ASP A 289 -21.12 3.69 9.19
C ASP A 289 -20.41 3.83 10.55
N VAL A 290 -19.42 4.73 10.66
CA VAL A 290 -18.64 4.95 11.88
C VAL A 290 -19.31 6.03 12.73
N ARG A 291 -19.81 5.63 13.91
CA ARG A 291 -20.33 6.58 14.91
C ARG A 291 -19.17 7.30 15.60
N GLN A 292 -19.06 8.60 15.34
CA GLN A 292 -17.98 9.43 15.86
C GLN A 292 -18.38 10.14 17.16
N HIS A 293 -17.53 10.04 18.18
CA HIS A 293 -17.68 10.74 19.46
C HIS A 293 -16.43 11.57 19.74
N VAL A 294 -16.60 12.88 19.97
CA VAL A 294 -15.51 13.78 20.35
C VAL A 294 -15.68 14.17 21.80
N ILE A 295 -14.66 13.90 22.62
CA ILE A 295 -14.63 14.25 24.05
C ILE A 295 -13.48 15.23 24.25
N VAL A 296 -13.83 16.48 24.55
CA VAL A 296 -12.83 17.52 24.84
C VAL A 296 -12.42 17.41 26.29
N VAL A 297 -11.13 17.17 26.54
CA VAL A 297 -10.51 17.06 27.86
C VAL A 297 -9.14 17.72 27.85
N GLU A 298 -8.68 18.12 29.02
CA GLU A 298 -7.30 18.55 29.22
C GLU A 298 -6.32 17.37 29.11
N GLU A 299 -5.07 17.64 28.76
CA GLU A 299 -4.05 16.62 28.49
C GLU A 299 -3.88 15.66 29.69
N TYR A 300 -3.89 16.19 30.91
CA TYR A 300 -3.73 15.42 32.14
C TYR A 300 -4.96 14.56 32.49
N ASP A 301 -6.14 14.87 31.93
CA ASP A 301 -7.38 14.12 32.15
C ASP A 301 -7.56 12.96 31.15
N LYS A 302 -6.82 12.97 30.03
CA LYS A 302 -6.96 11.96 28.96
C LYS A 302 -6.83 10.53 29.46
N GLN A 303 -5.83 10.23 30.31
CA GLN A 303 -5.60 8.86 30.78
C GLN A 303 -6.77 8.36 31.63
N ARG A 304 -7.19 9.15 32.64
CA ARG A 304 -8.35 8.80 33.47
C ARG A 304 -9.59 8.60 32.61
N ARG A 305 -9.82 9.48 31.64
CA ARG A 305 -10.98 9.38 30.76
C ARG A 305 -10.94 8.14 29.86
N LEU A 306 -9.78 7.78 29.35
CA LEU A 306 -9.58 6.55 28.58
C LEU A 306 -9.93 5.32 29.43
N GLU A 307 -9.45 5.26 30.67
CA GLU A 307 -9.71 4.15 31.58
C GLU A 307 -11.22 3.99 31.85
N GLU A 308 -11.94 5.09 32.09
CA GLU A 308 -13.41 5.10 32.23
C GLU A 308 -14.14 4.60 30.98
N ILE A 309 -13.64 4.93 29.79
CA ILE A 309 -14.22 4.47 28.52
C ILE A 309 -14.00 2.97 28.39
N LEU A 310 -12.76 2.49 28.53
CA LEU A 310 -12.41 1.09 28.38
C LEU A 310 -13.18 0.17 29.37
N GLN A 311 -13.42 0.64 30.59
CA GLN A 311 -14.25 -0.10 31.57
C GLN A 311 -15.70 -0.30 31.10
N LYS A 312 -16.26 0.65 30.32
CA LYS A 312 -17.64 0.59 29.81
C LYS A 312 -17.78 -0.24 28.54
N LEU A 313 -16.73 -0.38 27.74
CA LEU A 313 -16.77 -1.08 26.44
C LEU A 313 -16.92 -2.61 26.58
N GLY A 314 -16.66 -3.19 27.75
CA GLY A 314 -16.91 -4.62 28.00
C GLY A 314 -16.00 -5.56 27.19
N ARG A 315 -16.60 -6.41 26.34
CA ARG A 315 -15.89 -7.35 25.44
C ARG A 315 -15.88 -6.81 24.02
N GLN A 316 -15.02 -5.84 23.78
CA GLN A 316 -14.80 -5.24 22.47
C GLN A 316 -13.31 -5.20 22.17
N ARG A 317 -12.99 -5.34 20.89
CA ARG A 317 -11.63 -5.16 20.37
C ARG A 317 -11.38 -3.68 20.14
N VAL A 318 -10.35 -3.14 20.78
CA VAL A 318 -10.07 -1.69 20.79
C VAL A 318 -8.68 -1.39 20.24
N LEU A 319 -8.61 -0.47 19.28
CA LEU A 319 -7.36 0.10 18.78
C LEU A 319 -7.21 1.54 19.28
N ILE A 320 -6.12 1.82 20.00
CA ILE A 320 -5.83 3.13 20.60
C ILE A 320 -4.65 3.76 19.88
N PHE A 321 -4.87 4.89 19.22
CA PHE A 321 -3.84 5.66 18.56
C PHE A 321 -3.21 6.69 19.49
N VAL A 322 -1.88 6.68 19.56
CA VAL A 322 -1.06 7.64 20.30
C VAL A 322 0.01 8.27 19.40
N LYS A 323 0.45 9.47 19.74
CA LYS A 323 1.40 10.24 18.92
C LYS A 323 2.81 9.66 18.95
N THR A 324 3.27 9.14 20.09
CA THR A 324 4.67 8.74 20.25
C THR A 324 4.83 7.32 20.77
N LYS A 325 5.97 6.72 20.44
CA LYS A 325 6.38 5.39 20.93
C LYS A 325 6.45 5.34 22.46
N ARG A 326 6.92 6.42 23.08
CA ARG A 326 7.01 6.57 24.54
C ARG A 326 5.62 6.57 25.18
N THR A 327 4.68 7.30 24.59
CA THR A 327 3.26 7.30 25.03
C THR A 327 2.67 5.90 24.88
N ALA A 328 2.96 5.20 23.78
CA ALA A 328 2.47 3.83 23.56
C ALA A 328 2.91 2.87 24.67
N ASP A 329 4.20 2.89 25.01
CA ASP A 329 4.76 2.03 26.07
C ASP A 329 4.25 2.42 27.47
N SER A 330 4.16 3.73 27.76
CA SER A 330 3.64 4.23 29.03
C SER A 330 2.17 3.82 29.23
N LEU A 331 1.33 4.04 28.22
CA LEU A 331 -0.09 3.73 28.26
C LEU A 331 -0.35 2.23 28.36
N HIS A 332 0.41 1.42 27.60
CA HIS A 332 0.37 -0.04 27.74
C HIS A 332 0.72 -0.49 29.15
N GLY A 333 1.75 0.09 29.77
CA GLY A 333 2.12 -0.22 31.16
C GLY A 333 1.00 0.11 32.16
N SER A 334 0.37 1.28 32.03
CA SER A 334 -0.74 1.69 32.90
C SER A 334 -2.00 0.83 32.70
N LEU A 335 -2.44 0.64 31.46
CA LEU A 335 -3.64 -0.12 31.13
C LEU A 335 -3.49 -1.60 31.47
N ARG A 336 -2.30 -2.19 31.31
CA ARG A 336 -2.03 -3.59 31.67
C ARG A 336 -2.26 -3.88 33.16
N ARG A 337 -2.10 -2.90 34.05
CA ARG A 337 -2.42 -3.07 35.48
C ARG A 337 -3.92 -3.21 35.74
N ILE A 338 -4.74 -2.60 34.89
CA ILE A 338 -6.19 -2.53 35.05
C ILE A 338 -6.88 -3.67 34.28
N LEU A 339 -6.46 -3.88 33.03
CA LEU A 339 -7.09 -4.81 32.09
C LEU A 339 -6.31 -6.14 31.93
N GLY A 340 -5.16 -6.27 32.60
CA GLY A 340 -4.35 -7.47 32.57
C GLY A 340 -3.69 -7.74 31.22
N GLY A 341 -3.48 -9.02 30.92
CA GLY A 341 -2.70 -9.46 29.76
C GLY A 341 -3.33 -9.21 28.37
N ALA A 342 -4.53 -8.64 28.30
CA ALA A 342 -5.23 -8.35 27.04
C ALA A 342 -4.74 -7.06 26.34
N VAL A 343 -3.95 -6.24 27.03
CA VAL A 343 -3.37 -5.02 26.49
C VAL A 343 -2.03 -5.31 25.83
N MET A 344 -1.84 -4.78 24.62
CA MET A 344 -0.62 -4.91 23.82
C MET A 344 -0.22 -3.55 23.26
N ALA A 345 1.04 -3.43 22.82
CA ALA A 345 1.55 -2.23 22.18
C ALA A 345 2.32 -2.56 20.91
N ILE A 346 2.15 -1.74 19.87
CA ILE A 346 2.90 -1.83 18.61
C ILE A 346 3.40 -0.45 18.16
N HIS A 347 4.70 -0.36 17.90
CA HIS A 347 5.35 0.84 17.38
C HIS A 347 6.67 0.46 16.69
N GLY A 348 7.29 1.42 16.00
CA GLY A 348 8.46 1.16 15.15
C GLY A 348 9.75 0.71 15.85
N ASP A 349 9.81 0.71 17.19
CA ASP A 349 10.97 0.19 17.95
C ASP A 349 10.76 -1.25 18.43
N LYS A 350 9.56 -1.82 18.27
CA LYS A 350 9.32 -3.24 18.54
C LYS A 350 9.98 -4.09 17.45
N GLU A 351 10.57 -5.21 17.85
CA GLU A 351 11.10 -6.18 16.88
C GLU A 351 9.98 -6.76 16.02
N GLN A 352 10.27 -7.11 14.77
CA GLN A 352 9.24 -7.58 13.85
C GLN A 352 8.54 -8.85 14.35
N SER A 353 9.30 -9.80 14.92
CA SER A 353 8.75 -11.01 15.54
C SER A 353 7.73 -10.69 16.65
N GLN A 354 7.97 -9.64 17.43
CA GLN A 354 7.05 -9.16 18.46
C GLN A 354 5.83 -8.49 17.85
N ARG A 355 6.02 -7.68 16.79
CA ARG A 355 4.91 -7.04 16.05
C ARG A 355 3.98 -8.11 15.47
N ASP A 356 4.53 -9.11 14.80
CA ASP A 356 3.77 -10.20 14.18
C ASP A 356 2.99 -11.00 15.24
N TYR A 357 3.65 -11.33 16.36
CA TYR A 357 3.01 -12.01 17.49
C TYR A 357 1.87 -11.20 18.11
N VAL A 358 2.07 -9.90 18.34
CA VAL A 358 1.07 -9.00 18.91
C VAL A 358 -0.14 -8.86 17.97
N LEU A 359 0.09 -8.74 16.66
CA LEU A 359 -0.98 -8.63 15.67
C LEU A 359 -1.78 -9.92 15.55
N ASP A 360 -1.13 -11.08 15.51
CA ASP A 360 -1.81 -12.38 15.49
C ASP A 360 -2.65 -12.57 16.75
N ARG A 361 -2.10 -12.21 17.92
CA ARG A 361 -2.83 -12.28 19.19
C ARG A 361 -4.03 -11.32 19.22
N PHE A 362 -3.85 -10.08 18.77
CA PHE A 362 -4.93 -9.08 18.69
C PHE A 362 -6.07 -9.54 17.77
N ARG A 363 -5.76 -10.20 16.65
CA ARG A 363 -6.78 -10.75 15.74
C ARG A 363 -7.57 -11.91 16.33
N ARG A 364 -7.00 -12.67 17.27
CA ARG A 364 -7.61 -13.86 17.89
C ARG A 364 -8.38 -13.56 19.18
N ASP A 365 -8.07 -12.46 19.84
CA ASP A 365 -8.66 -12.11 21.13
C ASP A 365 -9.68 -10.99 20.97
N ASP A 366 -10.96 -11.34 21.16
CA ASP A 366 -12.11 -10.45 21.02
C ASP A 366 -12.24 -9.43 22.15
N ARG A 367 -11.36 -9.49 23.16
CA ARG A 367 -11.26 -8.52 24.26
C ARG A 367 -9.93 -7.77 24.28
N SER A 368 -9.18 -7.82 23.17
CA SER A 368 -7.85 -7.24 23.14
C SER A 368 -7.87 -5.73 22.94
N VAL A 369 -6.89 -5.06 23.58
CA VAL A 369 -6.63 -3.63 23.44
C VAL A 369 -5.25 -3.46 22.84
N LEU A 370 -5.16 -2.83 21.69
CA LEU A 370 -3.89 -2.54 21.02
C LEU A 370 -3.59 -1.04 21.07
N VAL A 371 -2.49 -0.67 21.71
CA VAL A 371 -1.97 0.70 21.68
C VAL A 371 -0.98 0.82 20.53
N ALA A 372 -1.21 1.74 19.60
CA ALA A 372 -0.42 1.88 18.39
C ALA A 372 -0.06 3.33 18.06
N THR A 373 1.14 3.51 17.48
CA THR A 373 1.47 4.74 16.74
C THR A 373 0.99 4.63 15.30
N ASP A 374 0.75 5.75 14.62
CA ASP A 374 0.34 5.79 13.20
C ASP A 374 1.18 4.89 12.31
N VAL A 375 2.51 5.00 12.43
CA VAL A 375 3.46 4.22 11.63
C VAL A 375 3.24 2.72 11.76
N ALA A 376 2.82 2.24 12.92
CA ALA A 376 2.66 0.83 13.18
C ALA A 376 1.25 0.30 12.87
N ALA A 377 0.24 1.18 12.85
CA ALA A 377 -1.14 0.82 12.54
C ALA A 377 -1.49 1.03 11.06
N ARG A 378 -0.73 1.84 10.32
CA ARG A 378 -0.90 2.03 8.87
C ARG A 378 -0.68 0.73 8.11
N GLY A 379 -1.69 0.29 7.35
CA GLY A 379 -1.65 -0.93 6.53
C GLY A 379 -1.93 -2.22 7.30
N LEU A 380 -2.47 -2.14 8.52
CA LEU A 380 -3.02 -3.30 9.20
C LEU A 380 -4.42 -3.60 8.66
N ASP A 381 -4.62 -4.71 7.97
CA ASP A 381 -5.97 -5.28 7.76
C ASP A 381 -6.43 -5.95 9.08
N ILE A 382 -7.21 -5.21 9.86
CA ILE A 382 -7.82 -5.69 11.12
C ILE A 382 -9.30 -5.86 10.88
N LYS A 383 -9.71 -7.10 10.60
CA LYS A 383 -11.13 -7.44 10.50
C LYS A 383 -11.76 -7.49 11.90
N ASN A 384 -13.02 -7.08 12.00
CA ASN A 384 -13.79 -7.09 13.25
C ASN A 384 -13.17 -6.20 14.34
N LEU A 385 -12.83 -4.96 14.00
CA LEU A 385 -12.49 -3.94 14.99
C LEU A 385 -13.77 -3.25 15.45
N ASP A 386 -14.03 -3.25 16.76
CA ASP A 386 -15.27 -2.66 17.31
C ASP A 386 -15.11 -1.16 17.59
N VAL A 387 -13.93 -0.75 18.09
CA VAL A 387 -13.70 0.62 18.55
C VAL A 387 -12.29 1.11 18.19
N VAL A 388 -12.24 2.31 17.60
CA VAL A 388 -11.01 3.10 17.46
C VAL A 388 -11.03 4.26 18.44
N ILE A 389 -9.96 4.44 19.21
CA ILE A 389 -9.78 5.58 20.11
C ILE A 389 -8.56 6.39 19.67
N ASN A 390 -8.79 7.66 19.33
CA ASN A 390 -7.72 8.63 19.18
C ASN A 390 -7.38 9.22 20.55
N PHE A 391 -6.39 8.65 21.24
CA PHE A 391 -5.91 9.22 22.51
C PHE A 391 -5.23 10.56 22.27
N ASP A 392 -4.42 10.63 21.21
CA ASP A 392 -3.86 11.86 20.67
C ASP A 392 -4.49 12.16 19.32
N MET A 393 -5.01 13.36 19.15
CA MET A 393 -5.53 13.81 17.86
C MET A 393 -4.39 13.81 16.82
N PRO A 394 -4.60 13.25 15.61
CA PRO A 394 -3.60 13.33 14.55
C PRO A 394 -3.36 14.79 14.12
N THR A 395 -2.24 15.00 13.43
CA THR A 395 -1.82 16.33 12.96
C THR A 395 -2.58 16.84 11.76
N ASN A 396 -3.18 15.95 10.97
CA ASN A 396 -4.00 16.29 9.80
C ASN A 396 -5.32 15.51 9.83
N ILE A 397 -6.28 15.96 9.03
CA ILE A 397 -7.65 15.41 9.02
C ILE A 397 -7.70 14.09 8.23
N GLU A 398 -6.79 13.91 7.29
CA GLU A 398 -6.56 12.70 6.51
C GLU A 398 -6.25 11.51 7.41
N ASP A 399 -5.28 11.67 8.32
CA ASP A 399 -4.93 10.67 9.32
C ASP A 399 -6.11 10.39 10.24
N TYR A 400 -6.90 11.40 10.61
CA TYR A 400 -8.11 11.17 11.40
C TYR A 400 -9.09 10.24 10.69
N VAL A 401 -9.44 10.56 9.44
CA VAL A 401 -10.35 9.75 8.62
C VAL A 401 -9.80 8.34 8.41
N HIS A 402 -8.49 8.20 8.20
CA HIS A 402 -7.83 6.91 8.08
C HIS A 402 -7.88 6.08 9.36
N ARG A 403 -7.61 6.70 10.52
CA ARG A 403 -7.62 6.00 11.80
C ARG A 403 -9.01 5.47 12.13
N ILE A 404 -10.04 6.29 11.98
CA ILE A 404 -11.43 5.90 12.32
C ILE A 404 -12.05 4.93 11.31
N GLY A 405 -11.49 4.82 10.10
CA GLY A 405 -11.96 3.91 9.06
C GLY A 405 -11.32 2.52 9.07
N MET A 406 -10.53 2.21 10.11
CA MET A 406 -9.87 0.90 10.32
C MET A 406 -10.86 -0.23 10.57
#